data_AF-A0A1Q5N4L7-F1
#
_entry.id   AF-A0A1Q5N4L7-F1
#
_cell.length_a   1.000
_cell.length_b   1.000
_cell.length_c   1.000
_cell.angle_alpha   90.00
_cell.angle_beta   90.00
_cell.angle_gamma   90.00
#
_symmetry.space_group_name_H-M   'P 1'
#
loop_
_entity.id
_entity.type
_entity.pdbx_description
1 polymer ?
#
loop_
_entity_poly.entity_id
_entity_poly.type
_entity_poly.pdbx_seq_one_letter_code
_entity_poly.pdbx_strand_id
1 'polypeptide(L)'
;MDTDGTTLDELSEIWEDIRENYQESRNSDYDRTVLNCAAWLAADPGGESAHVWTIGLTMMAPYLTWLPGEGVAQQAVSALEAADRTLRERPCAHDSHPYRSHDEEGDEYLAELLPALDGSRRRSPRSASPG
;
A
#
# COMPACT_ATOMS: atom_id res chain seq x y z
N MET A 1 3.30 1.76 15.59
CA MET A 1 4.05 1.62 14.34
C MET A 1 5.08 2.73 14.36
N ASP A 2 6.37 2.40 14.45
CA ASP A 2 7.46 3.37 14.65
C ASP A 2 8.06 3.69 13.28
N THR A 3 7.38 4.56 12.55
CA THR A 3 7.82 5.15 11.28
C THR A 3 8.47 6.48 11.56
N ASP A 4 9.64 6.51 12.23
CA ASP A 4 10.46 7.72 12.43
C ASP A 4 9.65 9.00 12.80
N GLY A 5 8.65 8.86 13.69
CA GLY A 5 7.78 9.95 14.13
C GLY A 5 6.70 10.44 13.14
N THR A 6 6.63 9.92 11.91
CA THR A 6 5.60 10.24 10.92
C THR A 6 4.39 9.31 11.06
N THR A 7 3.21 9.90 11.19
CA THR A 7 1.93 9.17 11.32
C THR A 7 1.43 8.64 9.96
N LEU A 8 0.50 7.67 9.99
CA LEU A 8 -0.13 7.17 8.76
C LEU A 8 -0.91 8.28 8.03
N ASP A 9 -1.52 9.20 8.79
CA ASP A 9 -2.23 10.35 8.24
C ASP A 9 -1.27 11.25 7.44
N GLU A 10 -0.12 11.60 8.02
CA GLU A 10 0.92 12.39 7.34
C GLU A 10 1.48 11.68 6.09
N LEU A 11 1.67 10.35 6.14
CA LEU A 11 2.07 9.58 4.97
C LEU A 11 1.00 9.62 3.87
N SER A 12 -0.27 9.50 4.24
CA SER A 12 -1.39 9.53 3.29
C SER A 12 -1.49 10.89 2.59
N GLU A 13 -1.31 11.99 3.33
CA GLU A 13 -1.30 13.36 2.77
C GLU A 13 -0.16 13.54 1.75
N ILE A 14 1.04 13.02 2.05
CA ILE A 14 2.18 13.07 1.13
C ILE A 14 1.89 12.28 -0.15
N TRP A 15 1.33 11.07 -0.04
CA TRP A 15 1.03 10.26 -1.22
C TRP A 15 -0.10 10.86 -2.06
N GLU A 16 -1.08 11.49 -1.42
CA GLU A 16 -2.16 12.21 -2.09
C GLU A 16 -1.62 13.43 -2.85
N ASP A 17 -0.76 14.23 -2.22
CA ASP A 17 -0.11 15.37 -2.88
C ASP A 17 0.66 14.93 -4.13
N ILE A 18 1.39 13.81 -4.05
CA ILE A 18 2.06 13.22 -5.21
C ILE A 18 1.03 12.81 -6.27
N ARG A 19 -0.05 12.13 -5.88
CA ARG A 19 -1.11 11.65 -6.77
C ARG A 19 -1.81 12.78 -7.51
N GLU A 20 -2.03 13.91 -6.85
CA GLU A 20 -2.74 15.07 -7.43
C GLU A 20 -1.80 15.95 -8.27
N ASN A 21 -0.55 16.13 -7.81
CA ASN A 21 0.35 17.16 -8.36
C ASN A 21 1.49 16.57 -9.23
N TYR A 22 1.46 15.28 -9.55
CA TYR A 22 2.57 14.65 -10.28
C TYR A 22 2.90 15.28 -11.63
N GLN A 23 1.93 15.91 -12.32
CA GLN A 23 2.11 16.41 -13.69
C GLN A 23 2.83 17.76 -13.77
N GLU A 24 3.05 18.45 -12.65
CA GLU A 24 3.58 19.83 -12.69
C GLU A 24 5.03 19.90 -13.18
N SER A 25 5.89 18.98 -12.72
CA SER A 25 7.28 18.85 -13.15
C SER A 25 7.92 17.57 -12.61
N ARG A 26 9.07 17.18 -13.16
CA ARG A 26 9.87 16.11 -12.56
C ARG A 26 10.32 16.54 -11.17
N ASN A 27 9.99 15.72 -10.17
CA ASN A 27 10.26 16.01 -8.77
C ASN A 27 11.11 14.90 -8.12
N SER A 28 12.33 15.24 -7.71
CA SER A 28 13.24 14.29 -7.04
C SER A 28 12.80 13.93 -5.62
N ASP A 29 11.98 14.75 -4.98
CA ASP A 29 11.41 14.42 -3.69
C ASP A 29 10.33 13.34 -3.83
N TYR A 30 9.57 13.34 -4.93
CA TYR A 30 8.61 12.27 -5.24
C TYR A 30 9.33 10.95 -5.52
N ASP A 31 10.43 10.99 -6.29
CA ASP A 31 11.33 9.84 -6.50
C ASP A 31 11.78 9.26 -5.15
N ARG A 32 12.25 10.12 -4.23
CA ARG A 32 12.71 9.71 -2.90
C ARG A 32 11.58 9.08 -2.08
N THR A 33 10.38 9.64 -2.10
CA THR A 33 9.22 9.09 -1.38
C THR A 33 8.88 7.69 -1.90
N VAL A 34 8.82 7.50 -3.22
CA VAL A 34 8.60 6.18 -3.83
C VAL A 34 9.70 5.19 -3.43
N LEU A 35 10.96 5.59 -3.53
CA LEU A 35 12.09 4.73 -3.19
C LEU A 35 12.11 4.34 -1.71
N ASN A 36 11.72 5.25 -0.82
CA ASN A 36 11.56 4.94 0.60
C ASN A 36 10.47 3.88 0.80
N CYS A 37 9.27 4.07 0.23
CA CYS A 37 8.20 3.06 0.31
C CYS A 37 8.65 1.70 -0.25
N ALA A 38 9.33 1.68 -1.40
CA ALA A 38 9.85 0.46 -2.01
C ALA A 38 10.90 -0.23 -1.11
N ALA A 39 11.81 0.54 -0.51
CA ALA A 39 12.83 0.01 0.39
C ALA A 39 12.21 -0.60 1.66
N TRP A 40 11.23 0.07 2.27
CA TRP A 40 10.53 -0.44 3.45
C TRP A 40 9.74 -1.71 3.14
N LEU A 41 9.05 -1.76 1.99
CA LEU A 41 8.34 -2.96 1.56
C LEU A 41 9.31 -4.11 1.26
N ALA A 42 10.43 -3.84 0.58
CA ALA A 42 11.41 -4.86 0.24
C ALA A 42 12.14 -5.42 1.47
N ALA A 43 12.28 -4.63 2.54
CA ALA A 43 12.91 -5.08 3.78
C ALA A 43 12.06 -6.10 4.55
N ASP A 44 10.72 -5.97 4.51
CA ASP A 44 9.79 -6.92 5.14
C ASP A 44 8.52 -7.13 4.29
N PRO A 45 8.61 -7.87 3.16
CA PRO A 45 7.55 -7.95 2.14
C PRO A 45 6.27 -8.66 2.61
N GLY A 46 6.32 -9.35 3.74
CA GLY A 46 5.15 -9.95 4.38
C GLY A 46 4.95 -9.48 5.81
N GLY A 47 5.55 -8.37 6.20
CA GLY A 47 5.48 -7.79 7.53
C GLY A 47 4.10 -7.30 7.90
N GLU A 48 3.91 -6.99 9.19
CA GLU A 48 2.69 -6.33 9.69
C GLU A 48 2.46 -5.00 8.96
N SER A 49 3.53 -4.30 8.56
CA SER A 49 3.47 -3.01 7.85
C SER A 49 3.50 -3.09 6.33
N ALA A 50 3.63 -4.28 5.72
CA ALA A 50 3.76 -4.42 4.26
C ALA A 50 2.57 -3.81 3.51
N HIS A 51 1.37 -3.93 4.06
CA HIS A 51 0.15 -3.36 3.46
C HIS A 51 0.20 -1.84 3.34
N VAL A 52 0.79 -1.13 4.31
CA VAL A 52 0.93 0.33 4.29
C VAL A 52 1.79 0.77 3.11
N TRP A 53 2.94 0.12 2.93
CA TRP A 53 3.86 0.46 1.84
C TRP A 53 3.32 0.05 0.47
N THR A 54 2.61 -1.08 0.37
CA THR A 54 1.91 -1.48 -0.85
C THR A 54 0.89 -0.41 -1.26
N ILE A 55 0.06 0.07 -0.32
CA ILE A 55 -0.94 1.09 -0.64
C ILE A 55 -0.28 2.41 -1.05
N GLY A 56 0.78 2.85 -0.36
CA GLY A 56 1.52 4.05 -0.75
C GLY A 56 2.06 3.97 -2.19
N LEU A 57 2.62 2.82 -2.58
CA LEU A 57 3.08 2.60 -3.96
C LEU A 57 1.92 2.59 -4.97
N THR A 58 0.76 2.02 -4.62
CA THR A 58 -0.44 2.05 -5.46
C THR A 58 -1.00 3.46 -5.63
N MET A 59 -1.07 4.26 -4.56
CA MET A 59 -1.53 5.65 -4.63
C MET A 59 -0.64 6.50 -5.54
N MET A 60 0.67 6.25 -5.53
CA MET A 60 1.65 6.94 -6.38
C MET A 60 1.79 6.33 -7.79
N ALA A 61 0.94 5.37 -8.18
CA ALA A 61 0.99 4.77 -9.52
C ALA A 61 0.83 5.77 -10.69
N PRO A 62 -0.02 6.81 -10.61
CA PRO A 62 -0.09 7.84 -11.65
C PRO A 62 1.26 8.54 -11.88
N TYR A 63 1.99 8.85 -10.81
CA TYR A 63 3.34 9.41 -10.90
C TYR A 63 4.33 8.43 -11.56
N LEU A 64 4.31 7.16 -11.13
CA LEU A 64 5.20 6.10 -11.65
C LEU A 64 5.02 5.83 -13.15
N THR A 65 3.87 6.17 -13.72
CA THR A 65 3.55 5.98 -15.14
C THR A 65 3.81 7.22 -16.01
N TRP A 66 4.16 8.36 -15.39
CA TRP A 66 4.33 9.63 -16.09
C TRP A 66 5.80 9.96 -16.41
N LEU A 67 6.55 10.46 -15.43
CA LEU A 67 7.94 10.87 -15.62
C LEU A 67 8.79 10.66 -14.36
N PRO A 68 8.84 9.42 -13.81
CA PRO A 68 9.70 9.14 -12.68
C PRO A 68 11.18 9.21 -13.06
N GLY A 69 12.03 9.27 -12.05
CA GLY A 69 13.46 9.09 -12.19
C GLY A 69 13.84 7.72 -12.74
N GLU A 70 15.06 7.63 -13.27
CA GLU A 70 15.57 6.38 -13.85
C GLU A 70 15.58 5.27 -12.79
N GLY A 71 14.96 4.14 -13.11
CA GLY A 71 14.91 2.97 -12.23
C GLY A 71 13.94 3.06 -11.05
N VAL A 72 13.26 4.19 -10.81
CA VAL A 72 12.33 4.36 -9.68
C VAL A 72 11.11 3.46 -9.83
N ALA A 73 10.47 3.48 -11.00
CA ALA A 73 9.33 2.59 -11.28
C ALA A 73 9.70 1.12 -11.18
N GLN A 74 10.89 0.73 -11.67
CA GLN A 74 11.35 -0.66 -11.61
C GLN A 74 11.53 -1.14 -10.17
N GLN A 75 12.08 -0.30 -9.29
CA GLN A 75 12.25 -0.65 -7.87
C GLN A 75 10.91 -0.78 -7.15
N ALA A 76 9.96 0.12 -7.42
CA ALA A 76 8.60 0.02 -6.89
C ALA A 76 7.92 -1.29 -7.31
N VAL A 77 7.97 -1.63 -8.59
CA VAL A 77 7.41 -2.89 -9.12
C VAL A 77 8.08 -4.10 -8.49
N SER A 78 9.41 -4.13 -8.38
CA SER A 78 10.12 -5.25 -7.78
C SER A 78 9.79 -5.46 -6.30
N ALA A 79 9.54 -4.38 -5.54
CA ALA A 79 9.08 -4.48 -4.15
C ALA A 79 7.66 -5.06 -4.06
N LEU A 80 6.74 -4.60 -4.93
CA LEU A 80 5.38 -5.12 -5.01
C LEU A 80 5.35 -6.60 -5.40
N GLU A 81 6.18 -7.02 -6.35
CA GLU A 81 6.31 -8.43 -6.75
C GLU A 81 6.86 -9.31 -5.60
N ALA A 82 7.80 -8.78 -4.81
CA ALA A 82 8.31 -9.49 -3.64
C ALA A 82 7.23 -9.66 -2.57
N ALA A 83 6.40 -8.64 -2.36
CA ALA A 83 5.25 -8.70 -1.46
C ALA A 83 4.19 -9.68 -1.96
N ASP A 84 3.78 -9.62 -3.24
CA ASP A 84 2.83 -10.57 -3.83
C ASP A 84 3.33 -12.00 -3.67
N ARG A 85 4.59 -12.29 -4.03
CA ARG A 85 5.16 -13.64 -3.91
C ARG A 85 5.10 -14.13 -2.46
N THR A 86 5.53 -13.29 -1.53
CA THR A 86 5.57 -13.64 -0.10
C THR A 86 4.17 -13.89 0.47
N LEU A 87 3.18 -13.10 0.07
CA LEU A 87 1.81 -13.21 0.57
C LEU A 87 1.04 -14.34 -0.11
N ARG A 88 1.28 -14.60 -1.40
CA ARG A 88 0.66 -15.69 -2.18
C ARG A 88 1.02 -17.06 -1.63
N GLU A 89 2.20 -17.20 -1.03
CA GLU A 89 2.64 -18.44 -0.39
C GLU A 89 2.01 -18.67 0.99
N ARG A 90 1.29 -17.68 1.54
CA ARG A 90 0.64 -17.78 2.85
C ARG A 90 -0.78 -18.33 2.73
N PRO A 91 -1.16 -19.33 3.55
CA PRO A 91 -2.56 -19.74 3.64
C PRO A 91 -3.42 -18.57 4.15
N CYS A 92 -4.45 -18.19 3.42
CA CYS A 92 -5.47 -17.27 3.91
C CYS A 92 -6.65 -18.06 4.47
N ALA A 93 -7.26 -17.57 5.55
CA ALA A 93 -8.38 -18.23 6.24
C ALA A 93 -9.75 -17.92 5.61
N HIS A 94 -9.76 -17.22 4.47
CA HIS A 94 -10.98 -16.82 3.79
C HIS A 94 -11.36 -17.89 2.74
N ASP A 95 -12.63 -18.29 2.72
CA ASP A 95 -13.15 -19.29 1.78
C ASP A 95 -13.12 -18.80 0.31
N SER A 96 -13.10 -17.48 0.10
CA SER A 96 -12.86 -16.84 -1.19
C SER A 96 -11.97 -15.61 -1.02
N HIS A 97 -11.15 -15.31 -2.03
CA HIS A 97 -10.28 -14.12 -2.00
C HIS A 97 -11.14 -12.86 -2.22
N PRO A 98 -11.16 -11.89 -1.29
CA PRO A 98 -12.06 -10.72 -1.36
C PRO A 98 -11.92 -9.92 -2.67
N TYR A 99 -10.72 -9.88 -3.23
CA TYR A 99 -10.41 -9.13 -4.46
C TYR A 99 -10.87 -9.80 -5.76
N ARG A 100 -11.39 -11.04 -5.72
CA ARG A 100 -11.90 -11.71 -6.94
C ARG A 100 -13.21 -11.10 -7.46
N SER A 101 -13.86 -10.25 -6.68
CA SER A 101 -15.13 -9.60 -7.00
C SER A 101 -15.05 -8.06 -6.89
N HIS A 102 -13.85 -7.48 -6.84
CA HIS A 102 -13.67 -6.03 -6.75
C HIS A 102 -13.96 -5.37 -8.11
N ASP A 103 -14.74 -4.29 -8.11
CA ASP A 103 -14.97 -3.45 -9.29
C ASP A 103 -13.96 -2.29 -9.35
N GLU A 104 -13.74 -1.72 -10.53
CA GLU A 104 -12.76 -0.63 -10.72
C GLU A 104 -13.18 0.68 -10.00
N GLU A 105 -14.48 0.83 -9.68
CA GLU A 105 -15.03 2.02 -8.99
C GLU A 105 -14.60 2.10 -7.51
N GLY A 106 -14.24 0.97 -6.88
CA GLY A 106 -13.76 0.94 -5.49
C GLY A 106 -12.37 1.54 -5.27
N ASP A 107 -11.57 1.71 -6.32
CA ASP A 107 -10.18 2.19 -6.23
C ASP A 107 -10.09 3.71 -6.01
N GLU A 108 -11.16 4.47 -6.29
CA GLU A 108 -11.17 5.94 -6.18
C GLU A 108 -10.96 6.43 -4.73
N TYR A 109 -11.43 5.67 -3.73
CA TYR A 109 -11.41 6.05 -2.31
C TYR A 109 -10.30 5.39 -1.49
N LEU A 110 -9.29 4.81 -2.14
CA LEU A 110 -8.24 4.03 -1.48
C LEU A 110 -7.52 4.81 -0.35
N ALA A 111 -7.30 6.11 -0.55
CA ALA A 111 -6.68 7.00 0.44
C ALA A 111 -7.52 7.15 1.71
N GLU A 112 -8.85 7.27 1.56
CA GLU A 112 -9.79 7.43 2.67
C GLU A 112 -9.97 6.14 3.49
N LEU A 113 -9.62 4.99 2.90
CA LEU A 113 -9.68 3.68 3.56
C LEU A 113 -8.44 3.38 4.42
N LEU A 114 -7.33 4.11 4.23
CA LEU A 114 -6.07 3.89 4.95
C LEU A 114 -6.21 4.00 6.48
N PRO A 115 -6.87 5.02 7.06
CA PRO A 115 -7.05 5.13 8.51
C PRO A 115 -7.83 3.96 9.12
N ALA A 116 -8.71 3.31 8.35
CA ALA A 116 -9.49 2.17 8.83
C ALA A 116 -8.65 0.88 8.96
N LEU A 117 -7.50 0.81 8.29
CA LEU A 117 -6.59 -0.34 8.35
C LEU A 117 -5.81 -0.40 9.67
N ASP A 118 -5.56 0.74 10.30
CA ASP A 118 -4.94 0.82 11.64
C ASP A 118 -5.86 0.23 12.75
N GLY A 119 -7.18 0.16 12.48
CA GLY A 119 -8.19 -0.32 13.44
C GLY A 119 -8.56 -1.81 13.36
N SER A 120 -8.03 -2.58 12.41
CA SER A 120 -8.55 -3.92 12.09
C SER A 120 -7.97 -5.06 12.93
N ARG A 121 -7.92 -4.86 14.26
CA ARG A 121 -7.92 -5.97 15.25
C ARG A 121 -9.30 -6.09 15.89
N ARG A 122 -10.34 -6.43 15.12
CA ARG A 122 -11.58 -6.96 15.71
C ARG A 122 -11.68 -8.45 15.42
N ARG A 123 -11.28 -9.25 16.41
CA ARG A 123 -11.62 -10.68 16.51
C ARG A 123 -13.13 -10.84 16.33
N SER A 124 -13.56 -11.61 15.36
CA SER A 124 -14.94 -12.14 15.35
C SER A 124 -15.12 -13.10 16.53
N PRO A 125 -16.15 -12.93 17.37
CA PRO A 125 -16.48 -13.93 18.37
C PRO A 125 -16.99 -15.19 17.68
N ARG A 126 -16.45 -16.36 18.06
CA ARG A 126 -17.00 -17.66 17.64
C ARG A 126 -18.46 -17.72 18.12
N SER A 127 -19.40 -17.77 17.19
CA SER A 127 -20.80 -18.07 17.49
C SER A 127 -20.87 -19.48 18.07
N ALA A 128 -21.24 -19.59 19.35
CA ALA A 128 -21.62 -20.84 19.97
C ALA A 128 -23.04 -21.20 19.51
N SER A 129 -23.20 -22.37 18.88
CA SER A 129 -24.52 -22.96 18.63
C SER A 129 -25.12 -23.47 19.95
N PRO A 130 -26.40 -23.19 20.26
CA PRO A 130 -27.11 -23.93 21.29
C PRO A 130 -27.63 -25.25 20.70
N GLY A 131 -27.48 -26.32 21.47
CA GLY A 131 -28.11 -27.63 21.21
C GLY A 131 -29.53 -27.72 21.73
#